data_AF-A0A2V9PZ51-F1
#
_entry.id   AF-A0A2V9PZ51-F1
#
_cell.length_a   1.000
_cell.length_b   1.000
_cell.length_c   1.000
_cell.angle_alpha   90.00
_cell.angle_beta   90.00
_cell.angle_gamma   90.00
#
_symmetry.space_group_name_H-M   'P 1'
#
loop_
_entity.id
_entity.type
_entity.pdbx_description
1 polymer ?
#
loop_
_entity_poly.entity_id
_entity_poly.type
_entity_poly.pdbx_seq_one_letter_code
_entity_poly.pdbx_strand_id
1 'polypeptide(L)' 'MHVYEVRPRRDHRGVDLISDALPFGRLWYGEPNAASSAVDYSKFRSRSHDAVIRVYDAAGKVIETHEHAGEFKEP' A
#
# COMPACT_ATOMS: atom_id res chain seq x y z
N MET A 1 -3.77 0.43 13.89
CA MET A 1 -2.60 0.39 13.00
C MET A 1 -3.04 -0.28 11.72
N HIS A 2 -3.01 0.43 10.59
CA HIS A 2 -3.42 -0.12 9.30
C HIS A 2 -2.28 -0.89 8.64
N VAL A 3 -2.59 -2.02 8.03
CA VAL A 3 -1.60 -2.78 7.27
C VAL A 3 -2.00 -2.78 5.82
N TYR A 4 -1.07 -2.37 4.96
CA TYR A 4 -1.22 -2.39 3.52
C TYR A 4 -0.20 -3.33 2.91
N GLU A 5 -0.65 -4.13 1.95
CA GLU A 5 0.19 -5.02 1.16
C GLU A 5 0.13 -4.60 -0.31
N VAL A 6 1.28 -4.27 -0.87
CA VAL A 6 1.47 -4.03 -2.29
C VAL A 6 2.05 -5.30 -2.90
N ARG A 7 1.27 -5.98 -3.74
CA ARG A 7 1.64 -7.28 -4.30
C ARG A 7 1.65 -7.27 -5.81
N PRO A 8 2.74 -7.74 -6.47
CA PRO A 8 2.75 -7.93 -7.90
C PRO A 8 1.64 -8.88 -8.34
N ARG A 9 0.98 -8.54 -9.44
CA ARG A 9 -0.04 -9.41 -10.01
C ARG A 9 0.58 -10.59 -10.76
N ARG A 10 -0.16 -11.70 -10.82
CA ARG A 10 0.24 -12.91 -11.56
C ARG A 10 0.41 -12.68 -13.07
N ASP A 11 -0.31 -11.71 -13.63
CA ASP A 11 -0.20 -11.34 -15.04
C ASP A 11 0.94 -10.36 -15.32
N HIS A 12 1.72 -9.99 -14.29
CA HIS A 12 2.80 -9.00 -14.35
C HIS A 12 2.36 -7.61 -14.83
N ARG A 13 1.05 -7.30 -14.76
CA ARG A 13 0.48 -6.01 -15.18
C ARG A 13 0.19 -5.14 -13.96
N GLY A 14 1.27 -4.69 -13.32
CA GLY A 14 1.23 -3.82 -12.16
C GLY A 14 1.03 -4.55 -10.85
N VAL A 15 0.37 -3.89 -9.89
CA VAL A 15 0.27 -4.37 -8.49
C VAL A 15 -1.16 -4.28 -7.97
N ASP A 16 -1.48 -5.18 -7.06
CA ASP A 16 -2.65 -5.09 -6.20
C ASP A 16 -2.27 -4.40 -4.89
N LEU A 17 -3.08 -3.43 -4.47
CA LEU A 17 -3.05 -2.88 -3.12
C LEU A 17 -4.16 -3.54 -2.30
N ILE A 18 -3.77 -4.21 -1.22
CA ILE A 18 -4.66 -4.98 -0.35
C ILE A 18 -4.54 -4.44 1.07
N SER A 19 -5.68 -4.14 1.68
CA SER A 19 -5.78 -3.80 3.10
C SER A 19 -7.25 -3.94 3.54
N ASP A 20 -7.45 -4.29 4.80
CA ASP A 20 -8.74 -4.28 5.48
C ASP A 20 -9.30 -2.86 5.67
N ALA A 21 -8.43 -1.85 5.66
CA ALA A 21 -8.80 -0.44 5.76
C ALA A 21 -9.34 0.18 4.46
N LEU A 22 -9.38 -0.58 3.35
CA LEU A 22 -9.86 -0.08 2.06
C LEU A 22 -11.40 -0.13 1.98
N PRO A 23 -12.07 1.00 1.68
CA PRO A 23 -13.54 1.05 1.64
C PRO A 23 -14.14 0.24 0.47
N PHE A 24 -13.34 -0.06 -0.57
CA PHE A 24 -13.79 -0.78 -1.77
C PHE A 24 -13.14 -2.15 -1.92
N GLY A 25 -12.41 -2.62 -0.90
CA GLY A 25 -11.55 -3.79 -1.00
C GLY A 25 -10.31 -3.55 -1.85
N ARG A 26 -9.83 -4.60 -2.55
CA ARG A 26 -8.57 -4.61 -3.29
C ARG A 26 -8.57 -3.61 -4.47
N LEU A 27 -7.54 -2.76 -4.52
CA LEU A 27 -7.30 -1.81 -5.62
C LEU A 27 -6.19 -2.31 -6.56
N TRP A 28 -6.20 -1.86 -7.82
CA TRP A 28 -5.21 -2.21 -8.84
C TRP A 28 -4.55 -0.95 -9.41
N TYR A 29 -3.22 -0.99 -9.55
CA TYR A 29 -2.41 0.03 -10.22
C TYR A 29 -1.66 -0.60 -11.39
N GLY A 30 -1.74 0.02 -12.57
CA GLY A 30 -1.19 -0.51 -13.82
C GLY A 30 -0.11 0.36 -14.47
N GLU A 31 0.22 1.51 -13.87
CA GLU A 31 1.20 2.45 -14.42
C GLU A 31 2.65 1.96 -14.20
N PRO A 32 3.65 2.51 -14.92
CA PRO A 32 5.07 2.15 -14.72
C PRO A 32 5.56 2.26 -13.27
N ASN A 33 4.97 3.15 -12.46
CA ASN A 33 5.29 3.38 -11.05
C ASN A 33 4.21 2.85 -10.10
N ALA A 34 3.46 1.82 -10.51
CA ALA A 34 2.31 1.29 -9.79
C ALA A 34 2.57 0.99 -8.29
N ALA A 35 3.77 0.48 -7.95
CA ALA A 35 4.14 0.23 -6.56
C ALA A 35 4.25 1.53 -5.74
N SER A 36 4.91 2.56 -6.28
CA SER A 36 4.99 3.87 -5.62
C SER A 36 3.61 4.49 -5.45
N SER A 37 2.79 4.47 -6.50
CA SER A 37 1.41 4.99 -6.45
C SER A 37 0.58 4.32 -5.36
N ALA A 38 0.71 3.00 -5.20
CA ALA A 38 0.03 2.25 -4.15
C ALA A 38 0.53 2.61 -2.74
N VAL A 39 1.84 2.80 -2.57
CA VAL A 39 2.43 3.27 -1.30
C VAL A 39 1.94 4.67 -0.95
N ASP A 40 1.95 5.59 -1.92
CA ASP A 40 1.52 6.98 -1.71
C ASP A 40 0.04 7.05 -1.35
N TYR A 41 -0.80 6.26 -2.02
CA TYR A 41 -2.21 6.13 -1.67
C TYR A 41 -2.39 5.59 -0.24
N SER A 42 -1.61 4.58 0.15
CA SER A 42 -1.68 3.99 1.50
C SER A 42 -1.29 5.00 2.58
N LYS A 43 -0.22 5.77 2.36
CA LYS A 43 0.19 6.89 3.24
C LYS A 43 -0.91 7.94 3.35
N PHE A 44 -1.47 8.36 2.21
CA PHE A 44 -2.54 9.34 2.19
C PHE A 44 -3.79 8.86 2.95
N ARG A 45 -4.20 7.61 2.77
CA ARG A 45 -5.37 7.05 3.47
C ARG A 45 -5.14 6.89 4.97
N SER A 46 -3.89 6.74 5.38
CA SER A 46 -3.49 6.51 6.78
C SER A 46 -3.06 7.76 7.53
N ARG A 47 -3.22 8.97 6.98
CA ARG A 47 -2.73 10.20 7.60
C ARG A 47 -3.01 10.36 9.10
N SER A 48 -4.15 9.88 9.59
CA SER A 48 -4.58 9.97 11.00
C SER A 48 -4.35 8.68 11.81
N HIS A 49 -3.71 7.66 11.24
CA HIS A 49 -3.51 6.36 11.88
C HIS A 49 -2.10 5.85 11.60
N ASP A 50 -1.48 5.20 12.58
CA ASP A 50 -0.24 4.48 12.30
C ASP A 50 -0.48 3.40 11.24
N ALA A 51 0.43 3.27 10.29
CA ALA A 51 0.33 2.29 9.24
C ALA A 51 1.67 1.66 8.87
N VAL A 52 1.62 0.38 8.50
CA VAL A 52 2.73 -0.35 7.88
C VAL A 52 2.33 -0.73 6.47
N ILE A 53 3.18 -0.40 5.51
CA ILE A 53 2.98 -0.69 4.09
C ILE A 53 4.10 -1.62 3.66
N ARG A 54 3.76 -2.85 3.28
CA ARG A 54 4.70 -3.88 2.85
C ARG A 54 4.64 -4.02 1.34
N VAL A 55 5.79 -3.90 0.69
CA VAL A 55 5.93 -4.17 -0.74
C VAL A 55 6.54 -5.55 -0.90
N TYR A 56 5.85 -6.40 -1.66
CA TYR A 56 6.28 -7.76 -1.94
C TYR A 56 6.88 -7.86 -3.34
N ASP A 57 7.82 -8.79 -3.51
CA ASP A 57 8.22 -9.25 -4.84
C ASP A 57 7.26 -10.32 -5.37
N ALA A 58 7.53 -10.79 -6.59
CA ALA A 58 6.74 -11.83 -7.25
C ALA A 58 6.81 -13.19 -6.52
N ALA A 59 7.86 -13.44 -5.72
CA ALA A 59 7.99 -14.64 -4.90
C ALA A 59 7.21 -14.54 -3.58
N GLY A 60 6.60 -13.38 -3.28
CA GLY A 60 5.89 -13.14 -2.04
C GLY A 60 6.82 -12.83 -0.86
N LYS A 61 8.05 -12.41 -1.13
CA LYS A 61 8.97 -11.91 -0.10
C LYS A 61 8.84 -10.40 0.02
N VAL A 62 8.83 -9.89 1.25
CA VAL A 62 8.87 -8.44 1.50
C VAL A 62 10.22 -7.89 1.05
N ILE A 63 10.20 -6.92 0.14
CA ILE A 63 11.38 -6.21 -0.37
C ILE A 63 11.50 -4.80 0.18
N GLU A 64 10.39 -4.21 0.63
CA GLU A 64 10.36 -2.88 1.23
C GLU A 64 9.27 -2.81 2.30
N THR A 65 9.51 -2.02 3.34
CA THR A 65 8.53 -1.72 4.37
C THR A 65 8.56 -0.23 4.67
N HIS A 66 7.40 0.41 4.58
CA HIS A 66 7.23 1.81 4.97
C HIS A 66 6.40 1.85 6.25
N GLU A 67 6.87 2.62 7.21
CA GLU A 67 6.11 2.96 8.41
C GLU A 67 5.61 4.40 8.29
N HIS A 68 4.36 4.61 8.62
CA HIS A 68 3.74 5.92 8.68
C HIS A 68 3.18 6.14 10.08
N ALA A 69 3.66 7.18 10.77
CA ALA A 69 3.08 7.62 12.02
C ALA A 69 1.86 8.51 11.73
N GLY A 70 0.74 8.19 12.36
CA GLY A 70 -0.54 8.89 12.19
C GLY A 70 -0.58 10.24 12.89
N GLU A 71 0.38 11.13 12.63
CA GLU A 71 0.57 12.39 13.35
C GLU A 71 -0.32 13.54 12.83
N PHE A 72 -1.46 13.24 12.21
CA PHE A 72 -2.39 14.29 11.78
C PHE A 72 -2.90 15.08 12.99
N LYS A 73 -2.37 16.29 13.15
CA LYS A 73 -2.87 17.28 14.10
C LYS A 73 -3.97 18.07 13.40
N GLU A 74 -5.14 18.15 14.03
CA GLU A 74 -6.20 19.06 13.59
C GLU A 74 -5.69 20.52 13.64
N PRO A 75 -6.17 21.40 12.73
CA PRO A 75 -5.75 22.81 12.69
C PRO A 75 -6.05 23.58 13.97
#